data_AF-A0AAE2MAE0-F1
#
_entry.id   AF-A0AAE2MAE0-F1
#
_cell.length_a   1.000
_cell.length_b   1.000
_cell.length_c   1.000
_cell.angle_alpha   90.00
_cell.angle_beta   90.00
_cell.angle_gamma   90.00
#
_symmetry.space_group_name_H-M   'P 1'
#
loop_
_entity.id
_entity.type
_entity.pdbx_description
1 polymer ?
#
loop_
_entity_poly.entity_id
_entity_poly.type
_entity_poly.pdbx_seq_one_letter_code
_entity_poly.pdbx_strand_id
1 'polypeptide(L)'
;MKKHYQQGYILTIELILIITILIIGSIGGVILVRDALIKRHQTKVDNQITVVDANNRPLGIAVSFDEHQAPLIFYTDRGANNTYRALIGIRDDRFTSREAVYYDAPNCQGSPCLKGLSDEATDSQGVSKLNNTGNVSYINALQQGPNYAIGQLGNSVIGQLLRSTPQQCPANSEQILSRYVSQKVVTGSPCESFEIDKQPADSSCLVGVTALGNPLLGTSDQGLSQSCDTCQTGYESQGDILDLYLPQVEPLLNTALNALSLVGIGTNVDIELGTICCPEGTRLEDDENIVETLVFTILQTTFELVGIDLVNNLIISETLNLIGIEPGITYCKTSLNLVNAEQVINITTGEPALSSLTPPFKVLLPVHSGQNRTTWIHTPPKGEGERQ
;
A
#
# COMPACT_ATOMS: atom_id res chain seq x y z
N MET A 1 -90.89 -7.97 48.61
CA MET A 1 -89.55 -8.08 49.22
C MET A 1 -88.60 -8.74 48.23
N LYS A 2 -87.72 -7.99 47.58
CA LYS A 2 -86.62 -8.54 46.75
C LYS A 2 -85.32 -8.38 47.54
N LYS A 3 -84.68 -9.50 47.89
CA LYS A 3 -83.33 -9.52 48.47
C LYS A 3 -82.32 -9.19 47.38
N HIS A 4 -81.59 -8.09 47.51
CA HIS A 4 -80.38 -7.85 46.74
C HIS A 4 -79.24 -8.67 47.36
N TYR A 5 -78.69 -9.62 46.62
CA TYR A 5 -77.41 -10.24 46.95
C TYR A 5 -76.31 -9.26 46.54
N GLN A 6 -75.61 -8.67 47.52
CA GLN A 6 -74.34 -8.01 47.28
C GLN A 6 -73.32 -9.11 46.94
N GLN A 7 -72.94 -9.23 45.68
CA GLN A 7 -71.77 -10.00 45.26
C GLN A 7 -70.52 -9.19 45.60
N GLY A 8 -70.03 -9.32 46.83
CA GLY A 8 -68.72 -8.80 47.22
C GLY A 8 -67.63 -9.70 46.64
N TYR A 9 -66.82 -9.17 45.72
CA TYR A 9 -65.58 -9.82 45.29
C TYR A 9 -64.58 -9.70 46.45
N ILE A 10 -64.21 -10.82 47.08
CA ILE A 10 -63.14 -10.84 48.09
C ILE A 10 -61.82 -10.80 47.32
N LEU A 11 -61.31 -9.59 47.05
CA LEU A 11 -59.88 -9.45 46.79
C LEU A 11 -59.16 -9.70 48.13
N THR A 12 -58.45 -10.82 48.23
CA THR A 12 -57.56 -11.05 49.36
C THR A 12 -56.47 -9.97 49.36
N ILE A 13 -56.05 -9.52 50.55
CA ILE A 13 -55.01 -8.49 50.71
C ILE A 13 -53.74 -8.85 49.92
N GLU A 14 -53.40 -10.14 49.81
CA GLU A 14 -52.29 -10.63 48.99
C GLU A 14 -52.42 -10.26 47.50
N LEU A 15 -53.62 -10.36 46.91
CA LEU A 15 -53.81 -10.03 45.50
C LEU A 15 -53.60 -8.53 45.24
N ILE A 16 -54.08 -7.68 46.15
CA ILE A 16 -53.86 -6.22 46.07
C ILE A 16 -52.38 -5.89 46.22
N LEU A 17 -51.68 -6.58 47.12
CA LEU A 17 -50.27 -6.37 47.40
C LEU A 17 -49.40 -6.82 46.21
N ILE A 18 -49.72 -7.95 45.58
CA ILE A 18 -49.06 -8.41 44.35
C ILE A 18 -49.28 -7.42 43.22
N ILE A 19 -50.53 -6.99 42.96
CA ILE A 19 -50.86 -6.06 41.87
C ILE A 19 -50.16 -4.71 42.06
N THR A 20 -50.11 -4.18 43.29
CA THR A 20 -49.47 -2.89 43.57
C THR A 20 -47.95 -2.95 43.41
N ILE A 21 -47.29 -4.01 43.88
CA ILE A 21 -45.84 -4.19 43.63
C ILE A 21 -45.56 -4.33 42.13
N LEU A 22 -46.40 -5.08 41.41
CA LEU A 22 -46.21 -5.32 39.98
C LEU A 22 -46.44 -4.03 39.16
N ILE A 23 -47.47 -3.24 39.47
CA ILE A 23 -47.74 -1.97 38.79
C ILE A 23 -46.66 -0.91 39.13
N ILE A 24 -46.32 -0.72 40.40
CA ILE A 24 -45.32 0.27 40.80
C ILE A 24 -43.94 -0.13 40.29
N GLY A 25 -43.59 -1.41 40.39
CA GLY A 25 -42.33 -1.96 39.88
C GLY A 25 -42.20 -1.88 38.37
N SER A 26 -43.27 -2.15 37.61
CA SER A 26 -43.26 -2.03 36.15
C SER A 26 -43.21 -0.58 35.66
N ILE A 27 -43.93 0.35 36.29
CA ILE A 27 -43.84 1.78 35.98
C ILE A 27 -42.42 2.30 36.27
N GLY A 28 -41.85 1.95 37.42
CA GLY A 28 -40.47 2.30 37.77
C GLY A 28 -39.46 1.72 36.76
N GLY A 29 -39.61 0.46 36.37
CA GLY A 29 -38.78 -0.19 35.37
C GLY A 29 -38.82 0.49 34.00
N VAL A 30 -40.02 0.85 33.51
CA VAL A 30 -40.18 1.55 32.22
C VAL A 30 -39.54 2.94 32.23
N ILE A 31 -39.66 3.68 33.33
CA ILE A 31 -39.05 5.02 33.46
C ILE A 31 -37.52 4.92 33.44
N LEU A 32 -36.94 3.94 34.15
CA LEU A 32 -35.49 3.73 34.17
C LEU A 32 -34.95 3.31 32.80
N VAL A 33 -35.65 2.44 32.08
CA VAL A 33 -35.28 2.05 30.71
C VAL A 33 -35.34 3.24 29.76
N ARG A 34 -36.40 4.07 29.87
CA ARG A 34 -36.52 5.29 29.06
C ARG A 34 -35.41 6.28 29.36
N ASP A 35 -35.11 6.52 30.63
CA ASP A 35 -34.04 7.42 31.05
C ASP A 35 -32.66 6.91 30.59
N ALA A 36 -32.40 5.61 30.70
CA ALA A 36 -31.18 4.99 30.18
C ALA A 36 -31.06 5.11 28.65
N LEU A 37 -32.17 4.96 27.91
CA LEU A 37 -32.20 5.14 26.46
C LEU A 37 -31.98 6.60 26.05
N ILE A 38 -32.58 7.55 26.75
CA ILE A 38 -32.40 8.98 26.50
C ILE A 38 -30.97 9.39 26.80
N LYS A 39 -30.41 8.98 27.95
CA LYS A 39 -29.02 9.24 28.31
C LYS A 39 -28.07 8.64 27.28
N ARG A 40 -28.27 7.38 26.87
CA ARG A 40 -27.47 6.74 25.82
C ARG A 40 -27.57 7.48 24.48
N HIS A 41 -28.75 8.00 24.14
CA HIS A 41 -28.95 8.77 22.92
C HIS A 41 -28.26 10.14 22.98
N GLN A 42 -28.40 10.85 24.10
CA GLN A 42 -27.74 12.16 24.33
C GLN A 42 -26.22 12.03 24.35
N THR A 43 -25.65 11.04 25.06
CA THR A 43 -24.20 10.76 25.04
C THR A 43 -23.69 10.44 23.64
N LYS A 44 -24.52 9.80 22.79
CA LYS A 44 -24.15 9.53 21.39
C LYS A 44 -24.15 10.80 20.55
N VAL A 45 -25.07 11.73 20.77
CA VAL A 45 -25.16 13.01 20.03
C VAL A 45 -24.07 13.99 20.47
N ASP A 46 -23.76 14.07 21.77
CA ASP A 46 -22.75 14.98 22.31
C ASP A 46 -21.32 14.63 21.87
N ASN A 47 -21.06 13.37 21.53
CA ASN A 47 -19.74 12.93 21.04
C ASN A 47 -19.67 12.80 19.51
N GLN A 48 -20.75 13.11 18.79
CA GLN A 48 -20.78 13.02 17.33
C GLN A 48 -20.11 14.24 16.70
N ILE A 49 -19.00 13.98 16.01
CA ILE A 49 -18.27 14.98 15.25
C ILE A 49 -18.79 14.95 13.82
N THR A 50 -19.40 16.05 13.36
CA THR A 50 -19.93 16.16 12.00
C THR A 50 -19.03 17.09 11.19
N VAL A 51 -18.69 16.70 9.97
CA VAL A 51 -17.84 17.49 9.07
C VAL A 51 -18.73 18.19 8.04
N VAL A 52 -18.45 19.48 7.80
CA VAL A 52 -19.15 20.33 6.83
C VAL A 52 -18.21 21.00 5.85
N ASP A 53 -18.75 21.37 4.69
CA ASP A 53 -18.05 22.19 3.69
C ASP A 53 -18.12 23.70 4.04
N ALA A 54 -17.51 24.54 3.20
CA ALA A 54 -17.52 25.99 3.36
C ALA A 54 -18.94 26.61 3.38
N ASN A 55 -19.90 25.96 2.73
CA ASN A 55 -21.30 26.36 2.64
C ASN A 55 -22.18 25.72 3.74
N ASN A 56 -21.58 25.10 4.76
CA ASN A 56 -22.26 24.35 5.83
C ASN A 56 -23.07 23.14 5.34
N ARG A 57 -22.72 22.56 4.19
CA ARG A 57 -23.30 21.29 3.73
C ARG A 57 -22.65 20.14 4.52
N PRO A 58 -23.44 19.25 5.13
CA PRO A 58 -22.90 18.11 5.87
C PRO A 58 -22.29 17.07 4.90
N LEU A 59 -21.02 16.73 5.13
CA LEU A 59 -20.33 15.64 4.44
C LEU A 59 -20.64 14.29 5.08
N GLY A 60 -20.63 14.26 6.42
CA GLY A 60 -20.82 13.03 7.17
C GLY A 60 -20.40 13.15 8.64
N ILE A 61 -20.61 12.06 9.37
CA ILE A 61 -20.18 11.89 10.76
C ILE A 61 -18.80 11.24 10.75
N ALA A 62 -17.85 11.82 11.48
CA ALA A 62 -16.52 11.27 11.65
C ALA A 62 -16.59 9.95 12.43
N VAL A 63 -15.97 8.90 11.87
CA VAL A 63 -15.90 7.57 12.50
C VAL A 63 -14.61 7.35 13.27
N SER A 64 -13.54 8.03 12.88
CA SER A 64 -12.22 8.01 13.51
C SER A 64 -11.39 9.20 13.00
N PHE A 65 -10.11 9.26 13.35
CA PHE A 65 -9.14 10.23 12.89
C PHE A 65 -7.92 9.53 12.29
N ASP A 66 -7.29 10.15 11.31
CA ASP A 66 -6.01 9.69 10.75
C ASP A 66 -4.81 10.08 11.64
N GLU A 67 -3.59 9.70 11.24
CA GLU A 67 -2.35 10.01 11.96
C GLU A 67 -2.09 11.52 12.15
N HIS A 68 -2.77 12.37 11.38
CA HIS A 68 -2.68 13.82 11.44
C HIS A 68 -3.92 14.47 12.09
N GLN A 69 -4.72 13.69 12.80
CA GLN A 69 -5.97 14.14 13.45
C GLN A 69 -7.02 14.68 12.46
N ALA A 70 -6.94 14.30 11.18
CA ALA A 70 -7.97 14.63 10.21
C ALA A 70 -9.16 13.65 10.37
N PRO A 71 -10.41 14.13 10.45
CA PRO A 71 -11.58 13.27 10.59
C PRO A 71 -11.75 12.35 9.37
N LEU A 72 -12.05 11.09 9.65
CA LEU A 72 -12.34 10.05 8.66
C LEU A 72 -13.86 9.85 8.54
N ILE A 73 -14.39 9.84 7.33
CA ILE A 73 -15.81 9.60 7.04
C ILE A 73 -15.99 8.42 6.06
N PHE A 74 -17.15 7.77 6.11
CA PHE A 74 -17.54 6.80 5.10
C PHE A 74 -18.23 7.49 3.92
N TYR A 75 -17.64 7.36 2.74
CA TYR A 75 -18.36 7.58 1.49
C TYR A 75 -19.00 6.27 1.04
N THR A 76 -20.25 6.33 0.58
CA THR A 76 -20.97 5.16 0.07
C THR A 76 -21.07 5.24 -1.46
N ASP A 77 -20.35 4.38 -2.16
CA ASP A 77 -20.46 4.22 -3.60
C ASP A 77 -21.67 3.34 -3.92
N ARG A 78 -22.67 3.94 -4.57
CA ARG A 78 -23.88 3.27 -5.04
C ARG A 78 -23.88 3.01 -6.55
N GLY A 79 -22.80 3.37 -7.23
CA GLY A 79 -22.67 3.26 -8.69
C GLY A 79 -22.20 1.89 -9.16
N ALA A 80 -21.70 1.03 -8.27
CA ALA A 80 -21.35 -0.34 -8.60
C ALA A 80 -22.55 -1.29 -8.43
N ASN A 81 -22.47 -2.50 -9.00
CA ASN A 81 -23.50 -3.55 -8.84
C ASN A 81 -23.81 -3.83 -7.37
N ASN A 82 -22.82 -3.65 -6.49
CA ASN A 82 -22.96 -3.71 -5.04
C ASN A 82 -22.66 -2.34 -4.42
N THR A 83 -23.22 -2.10 -3.23
CA THR A 83 -22.92 -0.88 -2.47
C THR A 83 -21.64 -1.08 -1.66
N TYR A 84 -20.60 -0.31 -1.99
CA TYR A 84 -19.32 -0.34 -1.31
C TYR A 84 -19.08 0.94 -0.51
N ARG A 85 -18.20 0.86 0.49
CA ARG A 85 -17.81 2.02 1.30
C ARG A 85 -16.33 2.30 1.16
N ALA A 86 -16.01 3.58 0.94
CA ALA A 86 -14.66 4.10 0.98
C ALA A 86 -14.46 4.92 2.26
N LEU A 87 -13.32 4.74 2.92
CA LEU A 87 -12.93 5.57 4.07
C LEU A 87 -12.13 6.77 3.55
N ILE A 88 -12.63 7.98 3.77
CA ILE A 88 -12.05 9.22 3.25
C ILE A 88 -11.68 10.11 4.44
N GLY A 89 -10.44 10.58 4.48
CA GLY A 89 -10.00 11.61 5.40
C GLY A 89 -10.33 13.01 4.88
N ILE A 90 -10.75 13.88 5.78
CA ILE A 90 -11.14 15.26 5.44
C ILE A 90 -10.16 16.20 6.11
N ARG A 91 -9.34 16.88 5.31
CA ARG A 91 -8.50 18.01 5.75
C ARG A 91 -9.23 19.31 5.54
N ASP A 92 -8.67 20.41 6.02
CA ASP A 92 -9.22 21.73 5.81
C ASP A 92 -9.30 22.10 4.32
N ASP A 93 -8.32 21.68 3.51
CA ASP A 93 -8.22 22.04 2.09
C ASP A 93 -8.55 20.90 1.11
N ARG A 94 -8.50 19.64 1.54
CA ARG A 94 -8.59 18.47 0.65
C ARG A 94 -9.15 17.20 1.25
N PHE A 95 -9.46 16.24 0.37
CA PHE A 95 -9.73 14.85 0.73
C PHE A 95 -8.44 14.02 0.75
N THR A 96 -8.42 12.99 1.59
CA THR A 96 -7.29 12.06 1.70
C THR A 96 -7.76 10.61 1.77
N SER A 97 -6.87 9.70 1.38
CA SER A 97 -6.99 8.25 1.47
C SER A 97 -5.65 7.65 1.87
N ARG A 98 -5.70 6.47 2.49
CA ARG A 98 -4.50 5.71 2.82
C ARG A 98 -3.80 5.14 1.59
N GLU A 99 -4.58 4.81 0.55
CA GLU A 99 -4.11 4.36 -0.76
C GLU A 99 -3.62 5.55 -1.59
N ALA A 100 -2.49 5.35 -2.28
CA ALA A 100 -1.88 6.25 -3.23
C ALA A 100 -2.37 5.92 -4.64
N VAL A 101 -2.21 6.90 -5.52
CA VAL A 101 -2.57 6.77 -6.95
C VAL A 101 -1.32 6.94 -7.79
N TYR A 102 -1.06 6.00 -8.68
CA TYR A 102 0.10 5.98 -9.57
C TYR A 102 -0.29 6.54 -10.93
N TYR A 103 0.67 7.20 -11.58
CA TYR A 103 0.46 7.89 -12.83
C TYR A 103 1.59 7.61 -13.82
N ASP A 104 1.22 7.44 -15.08
CA ASP A 104 2.11 7.18 -16.22
C ASP A 104 2.84 8.42 -16.74
N ALA A 105 2.54 9.60 -16.18
CA ALA A 105 3.24 10.84 -16.50
C ALA A 105 3.75 11.55 -15.23
N PRO A 106 4.73 12.46 -15.35
CA PRO A 106 5.18 13.27 -14.23
C PRO A 106 4.07 14.19 -13.68
N ASN A 107 4.21 14.63 -12.42
CA ASN A 107 3.29 15.56 -11.76
C ASN A 107 1.83 15.04 -11.64
N CYS A 108 1.66 13.72 -11.50
CA CYS A 108 0.38 13.07 -11.26
C CYS A 108 -0.64 13.38 -12.34
N GLN A 109 -0.16 13.37 -13.58
CA GLN A 109 -0.94 13.54 -14.81
C GLN A 109 -1.07 12.21 -15.53
N GLY A 110 -2.00 12.13 -16.48
CA GLY A 110 -2.19 10.93 -17.30
C GLY A 110 -3.13 9.92 -16.65
N SER A 111 -2.90 8.64 -16.92
CA SER A 111 -3.81 7.54 -16.56
C SER A 111 -3.62 7.14 -15.10
N PRO A 112 -4.65 7.26 -14.24
CA PRO A 112 -4.51 6.88 -12.84
C PRO A 112 -4.60 5.36 -12.67
N CYS A 113 -3.70 4.82 -11.86
CA CYS A 113 -3.67 3.41 -11.51
C CYS A 113 -3.57 3.23 -9.99
N LEU A 114 -4.13 2.12 -9.50
CA LEU A 114 -4.13 1.75 -8.09
C LEU A 114 -3.46 0.39 -7.91
N LYS A 115 -2.93 0.16 -6.72
CA LYS A 115 -2.51 -1.19 -6.32
C LYS A 115 -3.69 -2.13 -6.22
N GLY A 116 -3.40 -3.42 -6.42
CA GLY A 116 -4.32 -4.51 -6.13
C GLY A 116 -4.82 -4.49 -4.67
N LEU A 117 -5.93 -5.18 -4.43
CA LEU A 117 -6.50 -5.31 -3.09
C LEU A 117 -5.55 -6.04 -2.15
N SER A 118 -5.31 -5.46 -0.97
CA SER A 118 -4.40 -6.02 0.04
C SER A 118 -2.97 -6.27 -0.46
N ASP A 119 -2.50 -5.52 -1.45
CA ASP A 119 -1.11 -5.63 -1.89
C ASP A 119 -0.18 -4.95 -0.88
N GLU A 120 0.30 -5.70 0.09
CA GLU A 120 1.26 -5.25 1.11
C GLU A 120 2.71 -5.44 0.69
N ALA A 121 2.97 -6.22 -0.35
CA ALA A 121 4.32 -6.54 -0.78
C ALA A 121 4.92 -5.40 -1.61
N THR A 122 4.09 -4.70 -2.39
CA THR A 122 4.56 -3.65 -3.29
C THR A 122 4.38 -2.28 -2.68
N ASP A 123 5.43 -1.44 -2.74
CA ASP A 123 5.39 -0.06 -2.23
C ASP A 123 4.68 0.06 -0.85
N SER A 124 5.19 -0.69 0.13
CA SER A 124 4.63 -0.79 1.49
C SER A 124 5.00 0.39 2.39
N GLN A 125 5.53 1.47 1.80
CA GLN A 125 5.97 2.65 2.51
C GLN A 125 4.79 3.60 2.75
N GLY A 126 4.58 3.95 4.01
CA GLY A 126 3.61 4.99 4.39
C GLY A 126 4.15 6.41 4.22
N VAL A 127 3.40 7.39 4.73
CA VAL A 127 3.80 8.81 4.73
C VAL A 127 5.15 9.05 5.42
N SER A 128 5.50 8.21 6.40
CA SER A 128 6.77 8.22 7.13
C SER A 128 7.96 7.63 6.37
N LYS A 129 7.74 7.08 5.16
CA LYS A 129 8.73 6.33 4.36
C LYS A 129 9.34 5.11 5.07
N LEU A 130 8.68 4.62 6.12
CA LEU A 130 9.08 3.38 6.77
C LEU A 130 8.46 2.20 6.01
N ASN A 131 9.25 1.17 5.71
CA ASN A 131 8.74 -0.05 5.08
C ASN A 131 7.65 -0.69 5.95
N ASN A 132 6.66 -1.30 5.31
CA ASN A 132 5.52 -1.98 5.94
C ASN A 132 4.64 -1.07 6.81
N THR A 133 4.65 0.24 6.57
CA THR A 133 3.84 1.20 7.36
C THR A 133 2.70 1.85 6.60
N GLY A 134 2.57 1.65 5.29
CA GLY A 134 1.46 2.28 4.59
C GLY A 134 1.24 1.89 3.14
N ASN A 135 0.23 2.56 2.61
CA ASN A 135 -0.33 2.40 1.27
C ASN A 135 -1.19 1.15 1.04
N VAL A 136 -1.86 0.66 2.08
CA VAL A 136 -2.87 -0.42 2.00
C VAL A 136 -4.05 -0.15 2.92
N SER A 137 -5.26 -0.39 2.41
CA SER A 137 -6.57 -0.16 3.01
C SER A 137 -7.32 -1.48 3.19
N TYR A 138 -7.25 -2.03 4.40
CA TYR A 138 -7.90 -3.29 4.74
C TYR A 138 -9.42 -3.27 4.62
N ILE A 139 -10.07 -2.12 4.78
CA ILE A 139 -11.53 -2.04 4.68
C ILE A 139 -12.02 -2.39 3.27
N ASN A 140 -11.25 -2.03 2.24
CA ASN A 140 -11.61 -2.33 0.86
C ASN A 140 -11.52 -3.85 0.61
N ALA A 141 -10.48 -4.48 1.14
CA ALA A 141 -10.30 -5.92 1.08
C ALA A 141 -11.35 -6.72 1.88
N LEU A 142 -11.69 -6.27 3.09
CA LEU A 142 -12.71 -6.91 3.92
C LEU A 142 -14.11 -6.86 3.28
N GLN A 143 -14.37 -5.87 2.43
CA GLN A 143 -15.60 -5.77 1.66
C GLN A 143 -15.59 -6.63 0.38
N GLN A 144 -14.45 -7.26 0.05
CA GLN A 144 -14.23 -7.95 -1.24
C GLN A 144 -14.67 -7.07 -2.43
N GLY A 145 -14.41 -5.76 -2.31
CA GLY A 145 -14.84 -4.74 -3.27
C GLY A 145 -13.65 -4.10 -3.98
N PRO A 146 -13.88 -3.10 -4.85
CA PRO A 146 -12.79 -2.36 -5.46
C PRO A 146 -12.00 -1.57 -4.41
N ASN A 147 -10.73 -1.30 -4.74
CA ASN A 147 -9.89 -0.40 -3.98
C ASN A 147 -10.28 1.05 -4.27
N TYR A 148 -10.22 1.93 -3.27
CA TYR A 148 -10.61 3.34 -3.39
C TYR A 148 -9.48 4.24 -2.90
N ALA A 149 -9.21 5.31 -3.65
CA ALA A 149 -8.17 6.28 -3.33
C ALA A 149 -8.57 7.70 -3.77
N ILE A 150 -7.93 8.70 -3.16
CA ILE A 150 -8.02 10.09 -3.58
C ILE A 150 -6.81 10.41 -4.46
N GLY A 151 -7.07 10.66 -5.75
CA GLY A 151 -6.07 11.07 -6.73
C GLY A 151 -6.07 12.59 -7.00
N GLN A 152 -5.13 13.03 -7.83
CA GLN A 152 -5.03 14.41 -8.31
C GLN A 152 -6.26 14.79 -9.16
N LEU A 153 -6.84 15.97 -8.91
CA LEU A 153 -7.95 16.53 -9.72
C LEU A 153 -7.46 17.77 -10.47
N GLY A 154 -7.04 17.61 -11.74
CA GLY A 154 -6.48 18.70 -12.53
C GLY A 154 -5.29 19.35 -11.80
N ASN A 155 -5.35 20.66 -11.56
CA ASN A 155 -4.36 21.39 -10.75
C ASN A 155 -4.85 21.71 -9.32
N SER A 156 -5.95 21.09 -8.88
CA SER A 156 -6.53 21.32 -7.55
C SER A 156 -5.89 20.39 -6.51
N VAL A 157 -5.72 20.91 -5.29
CA VAL A 157 -5.28 20.12 -4.13
C VAL A 157 -6.42 19.31 -3.50
N ILE A 158 -7.68 19.61 -3.82
CA ILE A 158 -8.87 18.97 -3.22
C ILE A 158 -8.86 17.45 -3.42
N GLY A 159 -8.37 17.02 -4.58
CA GLY A 159 -8.36 15.62 -5.01
C GLY A 159 -9.72 15.12 -5.49
N GLN A 160 -9.71 13.95 -6.13
CA GLN A 160 -10.89 13.26 -6.64
C GLN A 160 -10.93 11.81 -6.17
N LEU A 161 -12.13 11.29 -5.93
CA LEU A 161 -12.32 9.90 -5.56
C LEU A 161 -12.23 9.00 -6.81
N LEU A 162 -11.28 8.07 -6.76
CA LEU A 162 -11.05 7.04 -7.77
C LEU A 162 -11.35 5.67 -7.20
N ARG A 163 -11.77 4.74 -8.05
CA ARG A 163 -11.95 3.33 -7.74
C ARG A 163 -11.18 2.43 -8.70
N SER A 164 -10.68 1.32 -8.21
CA SER A 164 -10.00 0.32 -9.04
C SER A 164 -11.00 -0.40 -9.94
N THR A 165 -10.54 -0.80 -11.12
CA THR A 165 -11.29 -1.60 -12.07
C THR A 165 -10.65 -2.99 -12.21
N PRO A 166 -11.37 -4.01 -12.74
CA PRO A 166 -10.79 -5.32 -13.00
C PRO A 166 -9.71 -5.34 -14.10
N GLN A 167 -9.58 -4.25 -14.86
CA GLN A 167 -8.62 -4.13 -15.95
C GLN A 167 -7.23 -3.79 -15.40
N GLN A 168 -6.20 -4.40 -15.99
CA GLN A 168 -4.81 -4.04 -15.70
C GLN A 168 -4.54 -2.58 -16.09
N CYS A 169 -3.64 -1.92 -15.35
CA CYS A 169 -3.19 -0.58 -15.68
C CYS A 169 -2.63 -0.57 -17.12
N PRO A 170 -2.98 0.42 -17.96
CA PRO A 170 -2.44 0.52 -19.32
C PRO A 170 -0.92 0.75 -19.35
N ALA A 171 -0.39 1.35 -18.29
CA ALA A 171 1.03 1.60 -18.13
C ALA A 171 1.70 0.44 -17.38
N ASN A 172 2.84 0.01 -17.89
CA ASN A 172 3.71 -0.95 -17.21
C ASN A 172 4.35 -0.29 -15.99
N SER A 173 4.85 -1.10 -15.06
CA SER A 173 5.45 -0.63 -13.81
C SER A 173 6.58 0.38 -14.01
N GLU A 174 7.39 0.23 -15.07
CA GLU A 174 8.49 1.14 -15.43
C GLU A 174 8.03 2.45 -16.10
N GLN A 175 6.80 2.49 -16.60
CA GLN A 175 6.22 3.68 -17.19
C GLN A 175 5.59 4.59 -16.13
N ILE A 176 5.52 4.15 -14.87
CA ILE A 176 5.02 4.95 -13.77
C ILE A 176 6.10 5.94 -13.33
N LEU A 177 5.80 7.23 -13.45
CA LEU A 177 6.75 8.31 -13.19
C LEU A 177 6.40 9.13 -11.95
N SER A 178 5.16 9.05 -11.48
CA SER A 178 4.73 9.78 -10.30
C SER A 178 3.63 9.07 -9.52
N ARG A 179 3.53 9.43 -8.23
CA ARG A 179 2.44 8.97 -7.37
C ARG A 179 1.88 10.12 -6.54
N TYR A 180 0.58 10.04 -6.27
CA TYR A 180 -0.16 10.99 -5.44
C TYR A 180 -0.46 10.37 -4.08
N VAL A 181 0.17 10.90 -3.03
CA VAL A 181 0.04 10.41 -1.65
C VAL A 181 -0.73 11.43 -0.82
N SER A 182 -2.06 11.39 -0.93
CA SER A 182 -2.95 12.45 -0.42
C SER A 182 -2.79 12.78 1.08
N GLN A 183 -2.44 11.81 1.93
CA GLN A 183 -2.16 12.02 3.36
C GLN A 183 -0.85 12.77 3.64
N LYS A 184 0.05 12.90 2.68
CA LYS A 184 1.32 13.58 2.88
C LYS A 184 1.11 15.06 3.19
N VAL A 185 1.83 15.57 4.18
CA VAL A 185 1.82 16.99 4.57
C VAL A 185 2.92 17.71 3.80
N VAL A 186 2.57 18.43 2.75
CA VAL A 186 3.50 19.21 1.93
C VAL A 186 2.91 20.58 1.58
N THR A 187 3.79 21.54 1.27
CA THR A 187 3.41 22.83 0.69
C THR A 187 3.10 22.64 -0.79
N GLY A 188 1.81 22.67 -1.16
CA GLY A 188 1.36 22.49 -2.55
C GLY A 188 0.63 21.17 -2.77
N SER A 189 0.84 20.54 -3.93
CA SER A 189 0.23 19.23 -4.27
C SER A 189 1.04 18.07 -3.67
N PRO A 190 0.40 17.07 -3.04
CA PRO A 190 1.05 15.87 -2.52
C PRO A 190 1.38 14.84 -3.62
N CYS A 191 1.86 15.34 -4.76
CA CYS A 191 2.40 14.55 -5.85
C CYS A 191 3.93 14.44 -5.72
N GLU A 192 4.48 13.24 -5.90
CA GLU A 192 5.93 13.03 -5.91
C GLU A 192 6.36 12.17 -7.10
N SER A 193 7.61 12.36 -7.52
CA SER A 193 8.26 11.43 -8.44
C SER A 193 8.32 10.05 -7.80
N PHE A 194 8.02 9.04 -8.59
CA PHE A 194 8.06 7.66 -8.16
C PHE A 194 8.99 6.89 -9.07
N GLU A 195 9.82 6.07 -8.47
CA GLU A 195 10.67 5.12 -9.14
C GLU A 195 10.63 3.83 -8.32
N ILE A 196 10.66 2.70 -9.00
CA ILE A 196 10.65 1.40 -8.33
C ILE A 196 12.04 1.20 -7.74
N ASP A 197 12.09 0.89 -6.43
CA ASP A 197 13.34 0.56 -5.78
C ASP A 197 13.99 -0.64 -6.48
N LYS A 198 15.19 -0.40 -7.02
CA LYS A 198 16.06 -1.43 -7.60
C LYS A 198 17.18 -1.74 -6.61
N GLN A 199 17.41 -3.02 -6.37
CA GLN A 199 18.54 -3.50 -5.57
C GLN A 199 19.40 -4.43 -6.43
N PRO A 200 20.73 -4.40 -6.31
CA PRO A 200 21.58 -5.34 -7.05
C PRO A 200 21.23 -6.77 -6.62
N ALA A 201 21.13 -7.66 -7.59
CA ALA A 201 20.91 -9.07 -7.34
C ALA A 201 22.15 -9.70 -6.70
N ASP A 202 21.93 -10.67 -5.81
CA ASP A 202 23.03 -11.44 -5.23
C ASP A 202 23.43 -12.57 -6.20
N SER A 203 24.61 -12.42 -6.78
CA SER A 203 25.22 -13.37 -7.72
C SER A 203 26.16 -14.38 -7.03
N SER A 204 26.24 -14.39 -5.70
CA SER A 204 27.16 -15.28 -4.97
C SER A 204 26.90 -16.77 -5.23
N CYS A 205 25.65 -17.14 -5.55
CA CYS A 205 25.25 -18.50 -5.93
C CYS A 205 25.22 -18.77 -7.43
N LEU A 206 25.43 -17.73 -8.26
CA LEU A 206 25.19 -17.79 -9.70
C LEU A 206 26.20 -18.67 -10.44
N VAL A 207 27.45 -18.71 -9.97
CA VAL A 207 28.56 -19.32 -10.71
C VAL A 207 29.42 -20.23 -9.84
N GLY A 208 29.47 -21.51 -10.21
CA GLY A 208 30.49 -22.47 -9.79
C GLY A 208 31.66 -22.46 -10.78
N VAL A 209 32.87 -22.21 -10.31
CA VAL A 209 34.06 -22.13 -11.17
C VAL A 209 35.06 -23.18 -10.75
N THR A 210 35.44 -24.04 -11.69
CA THR A 210 36.54 -25.00 -11.51
C THR A 210 37.70 -24.63 -12.42
N ALA A 211 38.85 -24.28 -11.86
CA ALA A 211 40.07 -24.11 -12.62
C ALA A 211 40.58 -25.48 -13.10
N LEU A 212 40.65 -25.66 -14.41
CA LEU A 212 41.09 -26.90 -15.04
C LEU A 212 42.62 -26.99 -14.99
N GLY A 213 43.10 -28.04 -14.32
CA GLY A 213 44.50 -28.38 -14.26
C GLY A 213 44.99 -28.93 -15.61
N ASN A 214 46.28 -28.77 -15.87
CA ASN A 214 46.92 -29.48 -16.97
C ASN A 214 47.51 -30.82 -16.48
N PRO A 215 46.93 -31.98 -16.85
CA PRO A 215 47.44 -33.28 -16.42
C PRO A 215 48.85 -33.57 -16.96
N LEU A 216 49.28 -32.94 -18.07
CA LEU A 216 50.65 -33.04 -18.57
C LEU A 216 51.67 -32.28 -17.71
N LEU A 217 51.22 -31.27 -16.95
CA LEU A 217 52.04 -30.50 -16.01
C LEU A 217 51.88 -30.98 -14.56
N GLY A 218 51.12 -32.06 -14.32
CA GLY A 218 50.90 -32.62 -12.99
C GLY A 218 50.02 -31.76 -12.08
N THR A 219 49.30 -30.78 -12.65
CA THR A 219 48.34 -29.93 -11.92
C THR A 219 46.95 -30.53 -12.01
N SER A 220 46.26 -30.65 -10.88
CA SER A 220 44.88 -31.12 -10.77
C SER A 220 43.89 -29.97 -10.86
N ASP A 221 42.64 -30.30 -11.17
CA ASP A 221 41.53 -29.34 -11.13
C ASP A 221 41.32 -28.79 -9.71
N GLN A 222 40.97 -27.51 -9.62
CA GLN A 222 40.74 -26.81 -8.37
C GLN A 222 39.42 -26.04 -8.43
N GLY A 223 38.46 -26.41 -7.58
CA GLY A 223 37.25 -25.62 -7.38
C GLY A 223 37.58 -24.27 -6.73
N LEU A 224 37.22 -23.17 -7.40
CA LEU A 224 37.36 -21.80 -6.92
C LEU A 224 36.08 -21.32 -6.24
N SER A 225 34.91 -21.71 -6.76
CA SER A 225 33.60 -21.47 -6.17
C SER A 225 32.66 -22.64 -6.45
N GLN A 226 31.56 -22.71 -5.70
CA GLN A 226 30.49 -23.67 -5.91
C GLN A 226 29.20 -22.90 -6.20
N SER A 227 28.46 -23.30 -7.23
CA SER A 227 27.10 -22.82 -7.48
C SER A 227 26.15 -23.32 -6.39
N CYS A 228 25.06 -22.59 -6.15
CA CYS A 228 24.00 -23.04 -5.26
C CYS A 228 22.61 -22.88 -5.89
N ASP A 229 21.71 -23.79 -5.53
CA ASP A 229 20.29 -23.75 -5.91
C ASP A 229 19.42 -23.05 -4.85
N THR A 230 20.00 -22.74 -3.69
CA THR A 230 19.30 -22.12 -2.55
C THR A 230 19.97 -20.82 -2.13
N CYS A 231 19.14 -19.80 -1.90
CA CYS A 231 19.57 -18.47 -1.49
C CYS A 231 19.73 -18.34 0.04
N GLN A 232 20.47 -17.31 0.47
CA GLN A 232 20.59 -16.97 1.88
C GLN A 232 19.24 -16.53 2.48
N THR A 233 19.14 -16.56 3.81
CA THR A 233 17.91 -16.11 4.51
C THR A 233 17.56 -14.66 4.16
N GLY A 234 16.32 -14.40 3.77
CA GLY A 234 15.85 -13.10 3.29
C GLY A 234 15.97 -12.90 1.78
N TYR A 235 16.42 -13.93 1.04
CA TYR A 235 16.50 -13.95 -0.42
C TYR A 235 15.74 -15.15 -1.00
N GLU A 236 15.12 -14.96 -2.15
CA GLU A 236 14.41 -15.95 -2.94
C GLU A 236 15.15 -16.24 -4.24
N SER A 237 15.21 -17.54 -4.60
CA SER A 237 15.81 -18.03 -5.84
C SER A 237 14.98 -17.59 -7.04
N GLN A 238 15.65 -17.02 -8.04
CA GLN A 238 15.03 -16.64 -9.32
C GLN A 238 15.36 -17.68 -10.42
N GLY A 239 15.58 -18.94 -10.04
CA GLY A 239 15.92 -20.03 -10.95
C GLY A 239 14.96 -20.17 -12.13
N ASP A 240 13.65 -20.02 -11.88
CA ASP A 240 12.63 -20.08 -12.92
C ASP A 240 12.84 -19.04 -14.06
N ILE A 241 13.32 -17.84 -13.72
CA ILE A 241 13.63 -16.79 -14.70
C ILE A 241 14.94 -17.12 -15.41
N LEU A 242 15.93 -17.63 -14.68
CA LEU A 242 17.20 -18.05 -15.28
C LEU A 242 16.98 -19.17 -16.31
N ASP A 243 16.21 -20.20 -15.96
CA ASP A 243 15.90 -21.34 -16.82
C ASP A 243 15.24 -20.93 -18.14
N LEU A 244 14.45 -19.85 -18.13
CA LEU A 244 13.85 -19.28 -19.34
C LEU A 244 14.91 -18.71 -20.30
N TYR A 245 15.98 -18.13 -19.76
CA TYR A 245 17.04 -17.44 -20.52
C TYR A 245 18.30 -18.28 -20.75
N LEU A 246 18.50 -19.37 -20.00
CA LEU A 246 19.64 -20.29 -20.13
C LEU A 246 19.94 -20.70 -21.59
N PRO A 247 18.94 -21.06 -22.42
CA PRO A 247 19.19 -21.44 -23.82
C PRO A 247 19.83 -20.34 -24.69
N GLN A 248 19.70 -19.07 -24.27
CA GLN A 248 20.30 -17.91 -24.94
C GLN A 248 21.61 -17.47 -24.27
N VAL A 249 21.71 -17.66 -22.95
CA VAL A 249 22.91 -17.34 -22.15
C VAL A 249 24.07 -18.28 -22.48
N GLU A 250 23.84 -19.60 -22.53
CA GLU A 250 24.94 -20.58 -22.75
C GLU A 250 25.69 -20.38 -24.09
N PRO A 251 25.03 -20.18 -25.24
CA PRO A 251 25.74 -19.95 -26.51
C PRO A 251 26.50 -18.62 -26.52
N LEU A 252 25.94 -17.57 -25.92
CA LEU A 252 26.58 -16.26 -25.83
C LEU A 252 27.79 -16.29 -24.89
N LEU A 253 27.68 -16.96 -23.75
CA LEU A 253 28.79 -17.19 -22.82
C LEU A 253 29.95 -17.95 -23.49
N ASN A 254 29.64 -19.03 -24.22
CA ASN A 254 30.65 -19.78 -24.98
C ASN A 254 31.31 -18.92 -26.06
N THR A 255 30.53 -18.07 -26.75
CA THR A 255 31.06 -17.14 -27.75
C THR A 255 32.01 -16.12 -27.11
N ALA A 256 31.64 -15.58 -25.94
CA ALA A 256 32.47 -14.65 -25.20
C ALA A 256 33.78 -15.27 -24.72
N LEU A 257 33.73 -16.47 -24.11
CA LEU A 257 34.93 -17.18 -23.67
C LEU A 257 35.88 -17.50 -24.84
N ASN A 258 35.33 -17.91 -26.00
CA ASN A 258 36.12 -18.14 -27.20
C ASN A 258 36.78 -16.85 -27.73
N ALA A 259 36.03 -15.74 -27.77
CA ALA A 259 36.55 -14.44 -28.19
C ALA A 259 37.67 -13.95 -27.27
N LEU A 260 37.52 -14.11 -25.95
CA LEU A 260 38.55 -13.78 -24.97
C LEU A 260 39.79 -14.66 -25.13
N SER A 261 39.62 -15.96 -25.37
CA SER A 261 40.72 -16.88 -25.66
C SER A 261 41.53 -16.47 -26.90
N LEU A 262 40.86 -16.01 -27.96
CA LEU A 262 41.48 -15.50 -29.19
C LEU A 262 42.39 -14.29 -28.97
N VAL A 263 42.05 -13.42 -28.01
CA VAL A 263 42.87 -12.25 -27.65
C VAL A 263 43.91 -12.55 -26.56
N GLY A 264 44.14 -13.84 -26.27
CA GLY A 264 45.14 -14.29 -25.29
C GLY A 264 44.65 -14.23 -23.84
N ILE A 265 43.35 -14.03 -23.63
CA ILE A 265 42.70 -13.95 -22.34
C ILE A 265 41.94 -15.26 -22.15
N GLY A 266 42.71 -16.34 -21.99
CA GLY A 266 42.19 -17.69 -21.79
C GLY A 266 42.25 -18.07 -20.32
N THR A 267 41.09 -18.18 -19.68
CA THR A 267 40.96 -18.89 -18.41
C THR A 267 40.62 -20.35 -18.72
N ASN A 268 41.50 -21.29 -18.38
CA ASN A 268 41.16 -22.72 -18.38
C ASN A 268 40.23 -22.98 -17.19
N VAL A 269 38.97 -22.59 -17.33
CA VAL A 269 37.94 -22.75 -16.30
C VAL A 269 36.75 -23.46 -16.88
N ASP A 270 36.17 -24.34 -16.08
CA ASP A 270 34.85 -24.91 -16.28
C ASP A 270 33.85 -24.12 -15.44
N ILE A 271 32.71 -23.78 -16.05
CA ILE A 271 31.69 -22.90 -15.46
C ILE A 271 30.39 -23.68 -15.32
N GLU A 272 29.93 -23.82 -14.07
CA GLU A 272 28.62 -24.36 -13.71
C GLU A 272 27.69 -23.22 -13.30
N LEU A 273 26.49 -23.17 -13.85
CA LEU A 273 25.49 -22.15 -13.53
C LEU A 273 24.61 -22.62 -12.38
N GLY A 274 24.45 -21.77 -11.37
CA GLY A 274 23.51 -21.94 -10.26
C GLY A 274 22.33 -20.99 -10.38
N THR A 275 21.83 -20.50 -9.23
CA THR A 275 20.73 -19.54 -9.21
C THR A 275 21.20 -18.11 -8.89
N ILE A 276 20.39 -17.14 -9.31
CA ILE A 276 20.52 -15.75 -8.85
C ILE A 276 19.51 -15.46 -7.75
N CYS A 277 19.93 -14.71 -6.74
CA CYS A 277 19.17 -14.49 -5.53
C CYS A 277 18.66 -13.04 -5.48
N CYS A 278 17.35 -12.88 -5.27
CA CYS A 278 16.72 -11.57 -5.06
C CYS A 278 16.16 -11.47 -3.64
N PRO A 279 16.19 -10.30 -2.99
CA PRO A 279 15.52 -10.11 -1.69
C PRO A 279 14.04 -10.53 -1.74
N GLU A 280 13.54 -11.11 -0.65
CA GLU A 280 12.13 -11.51 -0.54
C GLU A 280 11.17 -10.38 -0.97
N GLY A 281 10.21 -10.68 -1.84
CA GLY A 281 9.25 -9.71 -2.39
C GLY A 281 9.74 -8.90 -3.59
N THR A 282 10.95 -9.17 -4.09
CA THR A 282 11.47 -8.61 -5.35
C THR A 282 11.66 -9.71 -6.41
N ARG A 283 11.75 -9.31 -7.68
CA ARG A 283 11.97 -10.21 -8.81
C ARG A 283 13.11 -9.70 -9.67
N LEU A 284 13.81 -10.61 -10.34
CA LEU A 284 14.86 -10.24 -11.29
C LEU A 284 14.28 -9.31 -12.37
N GLU A 285 15.01 -8.23 -12.67
CA GLU A 285 14.66 -7.31 -13.74
C GLU A 285 14.80 -8.03 -15.09
N ASP A 286 13.65 -8.26 -15.71
CA ASP A 286 13.52 -8.81 -17.06
C ASP A 286 13.45 -7.67 -18.08
N ASP A 287 14.61 -7.21 -18.54
CA ASP A 287 14.77 -6.17 -19.56
C ASP A 287 15.22 -6.76 -20.90
N GLU A 288 15.21 -5.95 -21.97
CA GLU A 288 15.58 -6.42 -23.32
C GLU A 288 17.02 -6.94 -23.41
N ASN A 289 17.89 -6.53 -22.47
CA ASN A 289 19.32 -6.87 -22.43
C ASN A 289 19.66 -7.87 -21.30
N ILE A 290 18.67 -8.56 -20.74
CA ILE A 290 18.88 -9.46 -19.60
C ILE A 290 19.92 -10.55 -19.91
N VAL A 291 19.91 -11.09 -21.13
CA VAL A 291 20.83 -12.14 -21.57
C VAL A 291 22.28 -11.63 -21.57
N GLU A 292 22.52 -10.45 -22.13
CA GLU A 292 23.84 -9.82 -22.20
C GLU A 292 24.35 -9.46 -20.80
N THR A 293 23.46 -8.90 -19.98
CA THR A 293 23.76 -8.51 -18.59
C THR A 293 24.08 -9.73 -17.72
N LEU A 294 23.34 -10.84 -17.88
CA LEU A 294 23.62 -12.11 -17.21
C LEU A 294 24.98 -12.67 -17.62
N VAL A 295 25.29 -12.72 -18.92
CA VAL A 295 26.60 -13.19 -19.40
C VAL A 295 27.73 -12.30 -18.85
N PHE A 296 27.56 -10.98 -18.87
CA PHE A 296 28.54 -10.07 -18.28
C PHE A 296 28.75 -10.36 -16.79
N THR A 297 27.67 -10.56 -16.03
CA THR A 297 27.72 -10.85 -14.58
C THR A 297 28.42 -12.18 -14.29
N ILE A 298 28.15 -13.22 -15.10
CA ILE A 298 28.80 -14.53 -15.01
C ILE A 298 30.31 -14.38 -15.26
N LEU A 299 30.69 -13.69 -16.34
CA LEU A 299 32.09 -13.46 -16.69
C LEU A 299 32.78 -12.64 -15.59
N GLN A 300 32.18 -11.55 -15.13
CA GLN A 300 32.74 -10.70 -14.07
C GLN A 300 33.06 -11.53 -12.84
N THR A 301 32.07 -12.28 -12.34
CA THR A 301 32.23 -13.15 -11.17
C THR A 301 33.33 -14.20 -11.40
N THR A 302 33.35 -14.82 -12.59
CA THR A 302 34.35 -15.85 -12.94
C THR A 302 35.77 -15.29 -12.94
N PHE A 303 36.00 -14.18 -13.63
CA PHE A 303 37.35 -13.61 -13.78
C PHE A 303 37.85 -12.96 -12.49
N GLU A 304 36.96 -12.37 -11.69
CA GLU A 304 37.30 -11.89 -10.34
C GLU A 304 37.84 -13.03 -9.46
N LEU A 305 37.26 -14.24 -9.54
CA LEU A 305 37.75 -15.43 -8.83
C LEU A 305 39.13 -15.89 -9.29
N VAL A 306 39.50 -15.67 -10.56
CA VAL A 306 40.84 -15.96 -11.11
C VAL A 306 41.80 -14.77 -10.96
N GLY A 307 41.34 -13.66 -10.35
CA GLY A 307 42.14 -12.46 -10.11
C GLY A 307 42.36 -11.58 -11.35
N ILE A 308 41.48 -11.68 -12.35
CA ILE A 308 41.51 -10.85 -13.55
C ILE A 308 40.39 -9.80 -13.45
N ASP A 309 40.75 -8.53 -13.60
CA ASP A 309 39.80 -7.43 -13.62
C ASP A 309 39.21 -7.27 -15.02
N LEU A 310 37.92 -7.58 -15.14
CA LEU A 310 37.16 -7.54 -16.39
C LEU A 310 36.84 -6.11 -16.85
N VAL A 311 36.57 -5.22 -15.90
CA VAL A 311 36.07 -3.86 -16.15
C VAL A 311 37.21 -2.92 -16.53
N ASN A 312 38.33 -3.02 -15.83
CA ASN A 312 39.46 -2.09 -16.04
C ASN A 312 40.43 -2.56 -17.14
N ASN A 313 40.23 -3.75 -17.72
CA ASN A 313 41.05 -4.25 -18.81
C ASN A 313 40.45 -3.88 -20.18
N LEU A 314 41.06 -2.88 -20.83
CA LEU A 314 40.62 -2.36 -22.13
C LEU A 314 40.43 -3.46 -23.18
N ILE A 315 41.34 -4.44 -23.26
CA ILE A 315 41.26 -5.52 -24.26
C ILE A 315 40.00 -6.36 -24.03
N ILE A 316 39.71 -6.68 -22.77
CA ILE A 316 38.52 -7.45 -22.39
C ILE A 316 37.26 -6.65 -22.72
N SER A 317 37.20 -5.40 -22.25
CA SER A 317 36.03 -4.54 -22.45
C SER A 317 35.71 -4.29 -23.94
N GLU A 318 36.73 -4.07 -24.78
CA GLU A 318 36.54 -3.88 -26.23
C GLU A 318 36.12 -5.19 -26.91
N THR A 319 36.68 -6.33 -26.49
CA THR A 319 36.34 -7.64 -27.05
C THR A 319 34.89 -8.02 -26.73
N LEU A 320 34.43 -7.76 -25.50
CA LEU A 320 33.05 -8.00 -25.09
C LEU A 320 32.07 -7.05 -25.80
N ASN A 321 32.43 -5.78 -25.92
CA ASN A 321 31.60 -4.80 -26.63
C ASN A 321 31.43 -5.17 -28.12
N LEU A 322 32.47 -5.70 -28.76
CA LEU A 322 32.40 -6.17 -30.17
C LEU A 322 31.39 -7.30 -30.40
N ILE A 323 31.05 -8.07 -29.36
CA ILE A 323 30.06 -9.15 -29.41
C ILE A 323 28.72 -8.75 -28.77
N GLY A 324 28.53 -7.46 -28.46
CA GLY A 324 27.29 -6.92 -27.91
C GLY A 324 27.13 -7.09 -26.40
N ILE A 325 28.19 -7.44 -25.67
CA ILE A 325 28.14 -7.56 -24.21
C ILE A 325 28.69 -6.28 -23.58
N GLU A 326 27.80 -5.45 -23.07
CA GLU A 326 28.15 -4.23 -22.33
C GLU A 326 28.25 -4.48 -20.81
N PRO A 327 29.01 -3.65 -20.07
CA PRO A 327 29.03 -3.71 -18.63
C PRO A 327 27.64 -3.44 -18.03
N GLY A 328 27.10 -4.42 -17.32
CA GLY A 328 25.78 -4.36 -16.71
C GLY A 328 25.74 -5.01 -15.33
N ILE A 329 24.75 -4.65 -14.53
CA ILE A 329 24.48 -5.25 -13.23
C ILE A 329 23.05 -5.78 -13.27
N THR A 330 22.85 -7.02 -12.87
CA THR A 330 21.51 -7.57 -12.67
C THR A 330 20.85 -6.93 -11.45
N TYR A 331 19.65 -6.38 -11.64
CA TYR A 331 18.88 -5.77 -10.56
C TYR A 331 17.67 -6.64 -10.22
N CYS A 332 17.28 -6.60 -8.95
CA CYS A 332 16.01 -7.06 -8.44
C CYS A 332 15.09 -5.86 -8.26
N LYS A 333 13.90 -5.93 -8.84
CA LYS A 333 12.86 -4.89 -8.78
C LYS A 333 11.65 -5.37 -8.00
N THR A 334 11.02 -4.50 -7.22
CA THR A 334 9.71 -4.79 -6.61
C THR A 334 8.65 -4.87 -7.71
N SER A 335 7.89 -5.96 -7.76
CA SER A 335 6.89 -6.19 -8.82
C SER A 335 5.61 -5.41 -8.56
N LEU A 336 5.46 -4.20 -9.09
CA LEU A 336 4.27 -3.37 -8.85
C LEU A 336 3.04 -3.85 -9.65
N ASN A 337 2.07 -4.46 -8.96
CA ASN A 337 0.83 -4.93 -9.59
C ASN A 337 -0.25 -3.84 -9.58
N LEU A 338 -0.34 -3.10 -10.70
CA LEU A 338 -1.30 -2.01 -10.86
C LEU A 338 -2.53 -2.41 -11.67
N VAL A 339 -3.68 -1.96 -11.18
CA VAL A 339 -4.97 -2.01 -11.87
C VAL A 339 -5.40 -0.61 -12.27
N ASN A 340 -6.12 -0.51 -13.38
CA ASN A 340 -6.62 0.76 -13.88
C ASN A 340 -7.62 1.37 -12.90
N ALA A 341 -7.59 2.69 -12.74
CA ALA A 341 -8.49 3.43 -11.86
C ALA A 341 -9.44 4.31 -12.66
N GLU A 342 -10.69 4.41 -12.21
CA GLU A 342 -11.68 5.29 -12.81
C GLU A 342 -12.29 6.23 -11.77
N GLN A 343 -12.79 7.37 -12.26
CA GLN A 343 -13.46 8.35 -11.42
C GLN A 343 -14.79 7.82 -10.92
N VAL A 344 -15.02 7.91 -9.61
CA VAL A 344 -16.31 7.55 -9.02
C VAL A 344 -17.33 8.63 -9.38
N ILE A 345 -18.44 8.24 -9.98
CA ILE A 345 -19.54 9.14 -10.36
C ILE A 345 -20.67 9.01 -9.35
N ASN A 346 -21.21 10.15 -8.91
CA ASN A 346 -22.41 10.18 -8.08
C ASN A 346 -23.64 9.87 -8.94
N ILE A 347 -24.28 8.73 -8.71
CA ILE A 347 -25.47 8.28 -9.46
C ILE A 347 -26.66 9.25 -9.43
N THR A 348 -26.73 10.13 -8.43
CA THR A 348 -27.86 11.07 -8.27
C THR A 348 -27.67 12.32 -9.12
N THR A 349 -26.43 12.81 -9.24
CA THR A 349 -26.11 14.04 -9.97
C THR A 349 -25.52 13.78 -11.35
N GLY A 350 -24.96 12.59 -11.60
CA GLY A 350 -24.19 12.28 -12.81
C GLY A 350 -22.82 12.95 -12.86
N GLU A 351 -22.43 13.65 -11.78
CA GLU A 351 -21.16 14.36 -11.66
C GLU A 351 -20.14 13.55 -10.86
N PRO A 352 -18.83 13.86 -10.98
CA PRO A 352 -17.81 13.23 -10.15
C PRO A 352 -18.14 13.30 -8.66
N ALA A 353 -17.87 12.21 -7.94
CA ALA A 353 -18.03 12.18 -6.50
C ALA A 353 -17.18 13.28 -5.86
N LEU A 354 -17.72 13.91 -4.82
CA LEU A 354 -17.10 14.99 -4.04
C LEU A 354 -16.92 16.33 -4.78
N SER A 355 -17.19 16.44 -6.09
CA SER A 355 -16.99 17.68 -6.85
C SER A 355 -17.84 18.87 -6.39
N SER A 356 -19.01 18.58 -5.81
CA SER A 356 -19.96 19.59 -5.32
C SER A 356 -19.63 20.13 -3.93
N LEU A 357 -18.56 19.62 -3.31
CA LEU A 357 -18.10 20.01 -1.97
C LEU A 357 -16.96 21.01 -2.10
N THR A 358 -16.99 22.05 -1.26
CA THR A 358 -16.02 23.16 -1.35
C THR A 358 -15.27 23.37 -0.04
N PRO A 359 -13.92 23.43 -0.07
CA PRO A 359 -13.13 23.82 1.10
C PRO A 359 -13.32 25.32 1.43
N PRO A 360 -13.02 25.77 2.65
CA PRO A 360 -12.44 24.99 3.74
C PRO A 360 -13.45 24.08 4.43
N PHE A 361 -13.04 22.83 4.68
CA PHE A 361 -13.83 21.88 5.45
C PHE A 361 -13.65 22.12 6.94
N LYS A 362 -14.73 21.97 7.72
CA LYS A 362 -14.75 22.28 9.14
C LYS A 362 -15.48 21.21 9.93
N VAL A 363 -15.04 21.00 11.16
CA VAL A 363 -15.77 20.21 12.15
C VAL A 363 -16.82 21.10 12.82
N LEU A 364 -18.08 20.67 12.79
CA LEU A 364 -19.12 21.24 13.63
C LEU A 364 -19.01 20.69 15.04
N LEU A 365 -19.00 21.60 16.01
CA LEU A 365 -19.11 21.26 17.41
C LEU A 365 -20.54 20.76 17.72
N PRO A 366 -20.69 19.78 18.63
CA PRO A 366 -22.00 19.33 19.07
C PRO A 366 -22.82 20.49 19.61
N VAL A 367 -23.98 20.76 19.00
CA VAL A 367 -24.92 21.76 19.49
C VAL A 367 -25.60 21.17 20.73
N HIS A 368 -25.26 21.71 21.90
CA HIS A 368 -25.84 21.27 23.18
C HIS A 368 -27.34 21.54 23.16
N SER A 369 -28.14 20.52 22.87
CA SER A 369 -29.61 20.57 22.86
C SER A 369 -30.18 20.06 24.19
N GLY A 370 -29.63 20.56 25.30
CA GLY A 370 -30.07 20.27 26.66
C GLY A 370 -30.24 21.55 27.47
N GLN A 371 -31.38 21.70 28.16
CA GLN A 371 -31.69 22.83 29.05
C GLN A 371 -30.75 23.00 30.25
N ASN A 372 -29.70 22.17 30.39
CA ASN A 372 -28.61 22.38 31.33
C ASN A 372 -27.36 22.77 30.56
N ARG A 373 -27.09 24.08 30.54
CA ARG A 373 -25.81 24.65 30.10
C ARG A 373 -24.68 24.13 31.00
N THR A 374 -24.09 22.98 30.65
CA THR A 374 -22.72 22.70 31.04
C THR A 374 -21.84 23.56 30.16
N THR A 375 -21.56 24.78 30.63
CA THR A 375 -20.47 25.59 30.11
C THR A 375 -19.21 24.73 30.10
N TRP A 376 -18.61 24.53 28.93
CA TRP A 376 -17.26 23.99 28.84
C TRP A 376 -16.35 24.90 29.66
N ILE A 377 -15.88 24.40 30.80
CA ILE A 377 -14.92 25.14 31.62
C ILE A 377 -13.57 24.94 30.94
N HIS A 378 -13.14 25.93 30.16
CA HIS A 378 -11.77 26.03 29.73
C HIS A 378 -10.93 26.11 31.00
N THR A 379 -10.27 25.02 31.39
CA THR A 379 -9.36 25.02 32.53
C THR A 379 -8.00 25.40 31.94
N PRO A 380 -7.57 26.67 32.03
CA PRO A 380 -6.23 27.03 31.58
C PRO A 380 -5.20 26.17 32.33
N PRO A 381 -4.10 25.75 31.69
CA PRO A 381 -3.06 24.99 32.35
C PRO A 381 -2.58 25.80 33.57
N LYS A 382 -2.62 25.15 34.75
CA LYS A 382 -2.09 25.76 35.97
C LYS A 382 -0.57 25.71 35.90
N GLY A 383 0.01 26.85 35.55
CA GLY A 383 1.43 27.15 35.77
C GLY A 383 2.25 27.17 34.50
N GLU A 384 2.59 28.38 34.07
CA GLU A 384 3.99 28.82 33.92
C GLU A 384 4.04 30.37 33.87
N GLY A 385 4.65 30.96 34.90
CA GLY A 385 5.35 32.25 34.84
C GLY A 385 4.55 33.55 34.69
N GLU A 386 4.13 34.15 35.82
CA GLU A 386 4.24 35.61 35.96
C GLU A 386 5.39 35.91 36.93
N ARG A 387 6.50 36.39 36.36
CA ARG A 387 7.46 37.22 37.09
C ARG A 387 6.82 38.59 37.26
N GLN A 388 6.58 39.00 38.50
CA GLN A 388 6.87 40.34 39.00
C GLN A 388 7.04 40.31 40.52
#